data_AF-A0A7C3T715-F1
#
_entry.id   AF-A0A7C3T715-F1
#
_cell.length_a   1.000
_cell.length_b   1.000
_cell.length_c   1.000
_cell.angle_alpha   90.00
_cell.angle_beta   90.00
_cell.angle_gamma   90.00
#
_symmetry.space_group_name_H-M   'P 1'
#
loop_
_entity.id
_entity.type
_entity.pdbx_description
1 polymer ?
#
loop_
_entity_poly.entity_id
_entity_poly.type
_entity_poly.pdbx_seq_one_letter_code
_entity_poly.pdbx_strand_id
1 'polypeptide(L)' 'MALKTAEEFIQSIADLHLEIYLLGEKVDDYTNHPIIRPSLNAMAMTYELAQHPEYQ' A
#
# COMPACT_ATOMS: atom_id res chain seq x y z
N MET A 1 7.47 5.62 17.92
CA MET A 1 8.14 4.96 16.76
C MET A 1 7.85 5.83 15.56
N ALA A 2 8.82 6.09 14.69
CA ALA A 2 8.52 6.77 13.43
C ALA A 2 7.55 5.90 12.62
N LEU A 3 6.47 6.50 12.11
CA LEU A 3 5.58 5.82 11.18
C LEU A 3 6.31 5.60 9.86
N LYS A 4 5.96 4.52 9.15
CA LYS A 4 6.49 4.26 7.79
C LYS A 4 6.19 5.44 6.87
N THR A 5 7.05 5.66 5.89
CA THR A 5 6.74 6.50 4.73
C THR A 5 5.72 5.81 3.82
N ALA A 6 5.12 6.57 2.90
CA ALA A 6 4.20 6.03 1.90
C ALA A 6 4.84 4.91 1.05
N GLU A 7 6.11 5.08 0.67
CA GLU A 7 6.87 4.09 -0.10
C GLU A 7 7.16 2.83 0.72
N GLU A 8 7.61 3.00 1.97
CA GLU A 8 7.85 1.87 2.88
C GLU A 8 6.56 1.11 3.20
N PHE A 9 5.42 1.79 3.26
CA PHE A 9 4.12 1.14 3.38
C PHE A 9 3.85 0.24 2.18
N ILE A 10 3.94 0.78 0.96
CA ILE A 10 3.70 0.01 -0.28
C ILE A 10 4.68 -1.15 -0.40
N GLN A 11 5.97 -0.94 -0.11
CA GLN A 11 6.97 -2.00 -0.11
C GLN A 11 6.64 -3.07 0.91
N SER A 12 6.25 -2.68 2.13
CA SER A 12 5.86 -3.64 3.16
C SER A 12 4.62 -4.44 2.82
N ILE A 13 3.78 -3.94 1.91
CA ILE A 13 2.68 -4.71 1.33
C ILE A 13 3.25 -5.66 0.28
N ALA A 14 4.07 -5.19 -0.67
CA ALA A 14 4.70 -6.04 -1.70
C ALA A 14 5.51 -7.22 -1.14
N ASP A 15 6.15 -7.03 0.02
CA ASP A 15 6.92 -8.05 0.73
C ASP A 15 6.05 -9.13 1.37
N LEU A 16 4.73 -8.90 1.47
CA LEU A 16 3.80 -9.94 1.90
C LEU A 16 3.64 -10.92 0.73
N HIS A 17 4.09 -12.16 0.90
CA HIS A 17 3.87 -13.21 -0.10
C HIS A 17 2.40 -13.70 -0.07
N LEU A 18 1.46 -12.80 -0.38
CA LEU A 18 0.02 -13.05 -0.35
C LEU A 18 -0.45 -13.74 -1.62
N GLU A 19 -1.37 -14.68 -1.45
CA GLU A 19 -2.14 -15.24 -2.57
C GLU A 19 -3.43 -14.46 -2.75
N ILE A 20 -3.43 -13.54 -3.72
CA ILE A 20 -4.59 -12.70 -4.02
C ILE A 20 -5.30 -13.24 -5.27
N TYR A 21 -6.61 -13.40 -5.15
CA TYR A 21 -7.49 -13.77 -6.24
C TYR A 21 -8.49 -12.64 -6.48
N LEU A 22 -8.60 -12.20 -7.72
CA LEU A 22 -9.49 -11.12 -8.13
C LEU A 22 -10.29 -11.58 -9.36
N LEU A 23 -11.62 -11.48 -9.28
CA LEU A 23 -12.52 -11.91 -10.36
C LEU A 23 -12.30 -13.37 -10.83
N GLY A 24 -11.83 -14.24 -9.93
CA GLY A 24 -11.56 -15.66 -10.22
C GLY A 24 -10.15 -15.95 -10.75
N GLU A 25 -9.31 -14.94 -10.94
CA GLU A 25 -7.93 -15.09 -11.42
C GLU A 25 -6.92 -14.78 -10.31
N LYS A 26 -5.79 -15.50 -10.29
CA LYS A 26 -4.67 -15.22 -9.38
C LYS A 26 -3.92 -13.99 -9.87
N VAL A 27 -3.63 -13.06 -8.95
CA VAL A 27 -2.90 -11.82 -9.23
C VAL A 27 -1.50 -11.91 -8.63
N ASP A 28 -0.47 -11.96 -9.48
CA ASP A 28 0.93 -12.05 -9.04
C ASP A 28 1.48 -10.69 -8.58
N ASP A 29 1.26 -9.61 -9.35
CA ASP A 29 1.63 -8.24 -8.96
C ASP A 29 0.41 -7.45 -8.49
N TYR A 30 -0.04 -7.77 -7.28
CA TYR A 30 -1.21 -7.13 -6.70
C TYR A 30 -0.95 -5.68 -6.28
N THR A 31 0.32 -5.27 -6.07
CA THR A 31 0.62 -3.89 -5.67
C THR A 31 0.54 -2.89 -6.82
N ASN A 32 0.76 -3.34 -8.06
CA ASN A 32 0.58 -2.52 -9.26
C ASN A 32 -0.70 -2.84 -10.03
N HIS A 33 -1.49 -3.83 -9.57
CA HIS A 33 -2.75 -4.18 -10.23
C HIS A 33 -3.71 -2.98 -10.27
N PRO A 34 -4.30 -2.62 -11.43
CA PRO A 34 -5.06 -1.37 -11.61
C PRO A 34 -6.30 -1.24 -10.73
N ILE A 35 -6.86 -2.36 -10.27
CA ILE A 35 -8.00 -2.38 -9.33
C ILE A 35 -7.54 -2.16 -7.88
N ILE A 36 -6.33 -2.62 -7.52
CA ILE A 36 -5.84 -2.63 -6.13
C ILE A 36 -5.03 -1.35 -5.85
N ARG A 37 -4.23 -0.91 -6.81
CA ARG A 37 -3.34 0.25 -6.68
C ARG A 37 -4.03 1.52 -6.18
N PRO A 38 -5.24 1.89 -6.64
CA PRO A 38 -5.91 3.09 -6.14
C PRO A 38 -6.18 3.04 -4.62
N SER A 39 -6.58 1.89 -4.10
CA SER A 39 -6.80 1.69 -2.66
C SER A 39 -5.49 1.77 -1.88
N LEU A 40 -4.41 1.18 -2.40
CA LEU A 40 -3.09 1.28 -1.79
C LEU A 40 -2.58 2.73 -1.76
N ASN A 41 -2.79 3.50 -2.83
CA ASN A 41 -2.43 4.92 -2.87
C ASN A 41 -3.22 5.74 -1.84
N ALA A 42 -4.53 5.48 -1.70
CA ALA A 42 -5.36 6.16 -0.71
C ALA A 42 -4.88 5.89 0.74
N MET A 43 -4.47 4.65 1.03
CA MET A 43 -3.84 4.31 2.30
C MET A 43 -2.44 4.92 2.44
N ALA A 44 -1.62 4.91 1.39
CA ALA A 44 -0.29 5.48 1.42
C ALA A 44 -0.30 6.99 1.74
N MET A 45 -1.34 7.71 1.30
CA MET A 45 -1.54 9.12 1.65
C MET A 45 -1.66 9.34 3.17
N THR A 46 -2.21 8.40 3.93
CA THR A 46 -2.29 8.57 5.40
C THR A 46 -0.91 8.46 6.06
N TYR A 47 -0.03 7.62 5.51
CA TYR A 47 1.38 7.54 5.94
C TYR A 47 2.16 8.80 5.54
N GLU A 48 1.89 9.36 4.36
CA GLU A 48 2.48 10.62 3.93
C GLU A 48 2.07 11.77 4.86
N LEU A 49 0.76 11.95 5.10
CA LEU A 49 0.23 12.97 5.99
C LEU A 49 0.74 12.82 7.43
N ALA A 50 0.99 11.60 7.90
CA ALA A 50 1.52 11.40 9.24
C ALA A 50 2.98 11.90 9.43
N GLN A 51 3.70 12.19 8.35
CA GLN A 51 5.05 12.78 8.41
C GLN A 51 5.01 14.31 8.56
N HIS A 52 3.86 14.92 8.31
CA HIS A 52 3.69 16.37 8.40
C HIS A 52 3.58 16.82 9.86
N PRO A 53 4.41 17.76 10.35
CA PRO A 53 4.37 18.24 11.73
C PRO A 53 3.01 18.78 12.16
N GLU A 54 2.24 19.33 11.23
CA GLU A 54 0.90 19.87 11.50
C GLU A 54 -0.16 18.80 11.88
N TYR A 55 0.15 17.52 11.68
CA TYR A 55 -0.76 16.40 11.97
C TYR A 55 -0.23 15.42 13.05
N GLN A 56 0.82 15.82 13.79
CA GLN A 56 1.33 15.08 14.96
C GLN A 56 0.49 15.32 16.22
#